data_AF-W6ZLS7-F1
#
_entry.id   AF-W6ZLS7-F1
#
_cell.length_a   1.000
_cell.length_b   1.000
_cell.length_c   1.000
_cell.angle_alpha   90.00
_cell.angle_beta   90.00
_cell.angle_gamma   90.00
#
_symmetry.space_group_name_H-M   'P 1'
#
loop_
_entity.id
_entity.type
_entity.pdbx_description
1 polymer ?
#
loop_
_entity_poly.entity_id
_entity_poly.type
_entity_poly.pdbx_seq_one_letter_code
_entity_poly.pdbx_strand_id
1 'polypeptide(L)'
;MRRFETLNPETKDLVLCLLPALATSFGVSDPVDIIPQDIRMRAWDCERRDHIKEETEDDPRNWGVQFIKDLMAISRLKKGDLATFQADLYAKCALHESKHPWCRLNDIRELKDEYEHPERKNQVEVVEPSSSSSTDSYFEELVEPDEVKGAKRRRGGAHEVYEARIMKKRHKHKPARLRRVDAGGFQRHDPAAKKRQRASNTPNDARRMVNRSSRPVLTDEDDDDDISSVPSARAPSLLAHSAPAFSLSPGPRAGSTCEVDASSESLAVQKLQAELDVAEAELKAARLKYQYIQAKEQAEARQMHGDGGAPRDAL
;
A
#
# COMPACT_ATOMS: atom_id res chain seq x y z
N MET A 1 21.40 18.20 -19.08
CA MET A 1 20.82 16.98 -19.72
C MET A 1 19.32 16.99 -19.50
N ARG A 2 18.52 16.90 -20.58
CA ARG A 2 17.06 16.92 -20.51
C ARG A 2 16.53 15.59 -19.95
N ARG A 3 15.49 15.63 -19.12
CA ARG A 3 14.97 14.45 -18.38
C ARG A 3 14.54 13.32 -19.31
N PHE A 4 13.88 13.65 -20.41
CA PHE A 4 13.41 12.67 -21.38
C PHE A 4 14.54 11.84 -22.01
N GLU A 5 15.69 12.44 -22.31
CA GLU A 5 16.83 11.74 -22.93
C GLU A 5 17.41 10.66 -22.01
N THR A 6 17.36 10.90 -20.70
CA THR A 6 17.86 9.96 -19.68
C THR A 6 16.88 8.84 -19.32
N LEU A 7 15.64 8.89 -19.83
CA LEU A 7 14.60 7.92 -19.54
C LEU A 7 14.85 6.57 -20.24
N ASN A 8 14.31 5.49 -19.67
CA ASN A 8 14.33 4.16 -20.28
C ASN A 8 13.62 4.18 -21.65
N PRO A 9 14.05 3.38 -22.63
CA PRO A 9 13.48 3.36 -23.98
C PRO A 9 11.98 3.05 -23.97
N GLU A 10 11.53 2.04 -23.22
CA GLU A 10 10.10 1.71 -23.08
C GLU A 10 9.26 2.88 -22.55
N THR A 11 9.85 3.66 -21.64
CA THR A 11 9.16 4.81 -21.06
C THR A 11 9.14 5.99 -22.03
N LYS A 12 10.18 6.15 -22.85
CA LYS A 12 10.18 7.14 -23.95
C LYS A 12 9.08 6.82 -24.96
N ASP A 13 8.97 5.56 -25.36
CA ASP A 13 7.93 5.11 -26.29
C ASP A 13 6.54 5.33 -25.72
N LEU A 14 6.34 5.07 -24.43
CA LEU A 14 5.08 5.35 -23.75
C LEU A 14 4.73 6.84 -23.79
N VAL A 15 5.68 7.74 -23.49
CA VAL A 15 5.45 9.19 -23.56
C VAL A 15 5.14 9.63 -24.98
N LEU A 16 5.90 9.16 -25.96
CA LEU A 16 5.69 9.49 -27.38
C LEU A 16 4.33 8.99 -27.89
N CYS A 17 3.84 7.86 -27.38
CA CYS A 17 2.52 7.34 -27.70
C CYS A 17 1.38 8.12 -27.03
N LEU A 18 1.56 8.54 -25.77
CA LEU A 18 0.51 9.22 -25.00
C LEU A 18 0.31 10.68 -25.41
N LEU A 19 1.37 11.41 -25.79
CA LEU A 19 1.27 12.84 -26.07
C LEU A 19 0.31 13.18 -27.23
N PRO A 20 0.37 12.50 -28.40
CA PRO A 20 -0.60 12.75 -29.48
C PRO A 20 -2.03 12.38 -29.08
N ALA A 21 -2.22 11.29 -28.34
CA ALA A 21 -3.52 10.87 -27.84
C ALA A 21 -4.12 11.90 -26.86
N LEU A 22 -3.26 12.50 -26.04
CA LEU A 22 -3.64 13.54 -25.09
C LEU A 22 -4.11 14.81 -25.81
N ALA A 23 -3.33 15.30 -26.78
CA ALA A 23 -3.70 16.45 -27.61
C ALA A 23 -5.05 16.23 -28.30
N THR A 24 -5.25 15.05 -28.89
CA THR A 24 -6.52 14.65 -29.50
C THR A 24 -7.67 14.64 -28.49
N SER A 25 -7.43 14.16 -27.26
CA SER A 25 -8.48 14.07 -26.23
C SER A 25 -8.99 15.42 -25.73
N PHE A 26 -8.16 16.47 -25.77
CA PHE A 26 -8.54 17.84 -25.43
C PHE A 26 -8.90 18.70 -26.65
N GLY A 27 -8.79 18.14 -27.86
CA GLY A 27 -9.07 18.87 -29.11
C GLY A 27 -8.03 19.96 -29.43
N VAL A 28 -6.78 19.78 -29.02
CA VAL A 28 -5.70 20.77 -29.20
C VAL A 28 -4.66 20.24 -30.18
N SER A 29 -4.03 21.13 -30.95
CA SER A 29 -2.98 20.76 -31.91
C SER A 29 -1.68 20.35 -31.21
N ASP A 30 -1.24 21.16 -30.24
CA ASP A 30 -0.03 20.90 -29.46
C ASP A 30 -0.39 20.53 -28.01
N PRO A 31 0.19 19.45 -27.44
CA PRO A 31 -0.04 19.08 -26.04
C PRO A 31 0.38 20.17 -25.05
N VAL A 32 1.28 21.05 -25.47
CA VAL A 32 1.85 22.16 -24.68
C VAL A 32 0.76 23.16 -24.28
N ASP A 33 -0.23 23.36 -25.13
CA ASP A 33 -1.31 24.33 -24.96
C ASP A 33 -2.41 23.85 -23.98
N ILE A 34 -2.35 22.59 -23.55
CA ILE A 34 -3.25 22.06 -22.52
C ILE A 34 -3.04 22.82 -21.21
N ILE A 35 -1.78 23.16 -20.89
CA ILE A 35 -1.42 23.90 -19.69
C ILE A 35 -0.92 25.30 -20.10
N PRO A 36 -1.64 26.35 -19.70
CA PRO A 36 -1.24 27.74 -19.94
C PRO A 36 0.18 28.03 -19.42
N GLN A 37 0.91 28.89 -20.14
CA GLN A 37 2.34 29.15 -19.91
C GLN A 37 2.63 29.74 -18.52
N ASP A 38 1.74 30.58 -18.02
CA ASP A 38 1.86 31.26 -16.74
C ASP A 38 1.88 30.28 -15.56
N ILE A 39 0.94 29.32 -15.54
CA ILE A 39 0.84 28.26 -14.51
C ILE A 39 1.64 27.00 -14.85
N ARG A 40 2.32 26.95 -16.00
CA ARG A 40 3.08 25.76 -16.41
C ARG A 40 4.22 25.46 -15.45
N MET A 41 4.47 24.17 -15.25
CA MET A 41 5.65 23.67 -14.54
C MET A 41 6.92 24.36 -15.06
N ARG A 42 7.81 24.71 -14.12
CA ARG A 42 9.10 25.31 -14.45
C ARG A 42 10.14 24.26 -14.83
N ALA A 43 11.08 24.66 -15.69
CA ALA A 43 12.17 23.81 -16.12
C ALA A 43 12.99 23.33 -14.91
N TRP A 44 13.39 22.06 -14.91
CA TRP A 44 14.21 21.50 -13.84
C TRP A 44 15.69 21.57 -14.20
N ASP A 45 16.46 22.28 -13.37
CA ASP A 45 17.91 22.28 -13.48
C ASP A 45 18.50 20.98 -12.90
N CYS A 46 19.06 20.15 -13.77
CA CYS A 46 19.72 18.91 -13.36
C CYS A 46 21.03 19.15 -12.58
N GLU A 47 21.71 20.28 -12.80
CA GLU A 47 22.98 20.62 -12.14
C GLU A 47 22.73 21.14 -10.73
N ARG A 48 21.81 22.11 -10.59
CA ARG A 48 21.45 22.69 -9.29
C ARG A 48 20.44 21.84 -8.50
N ARG A 49 19.76 20.90 -9.17
CA ARG A 49 18.67 20.07 -8.61
C ARG A 49 17.53 20.93 -8.06
N ASP A 50 17.19 22.00 -8.75
CA ASP A 50 16.08 22.89 -8.40
C ASP A 50 15.33 23.36 -9.66
N HIS A 51 14.13 23.91 -9.49
CA HIS A 51 13.37 24.47 -10.59
C HIS A 51 13.89 25.87 -10.95
N ILE A 52 14.07 26.12 -12.24
CA ILE A 52 14.46 27.43 -12.78
C ILE A 52 13.19 28.30 -12.84
N LYS A 53 13.02 29.21 -11.88
CA LYS A 53 11.79 30.00 -11.72
C LYS A 53 11.41 30.84 -12.95
N GLU A 54 12.41 31.23 -13.72
CA GLU A 54 12.29 32.12 -14.89
C GLU A 54 11.96 31.36 -16.18
N GLU A 55 12.21 30.05 -16.24
CA GLU A 55 12.05 29.24 -17.46
C GLU A 55 10.89 28.24 -17.33
N THR A 56 9.93 28.30 -18.26
CA THR A 56 8.84 27.34 -18.36
C THR A 56 9.28 26.05 -19.05
N GLU A 57 8.75 24.91 -18.62
CA GLU A 57 9.01 23.63 -19.30
C GLU A 57 8.11 23.50 -20.53
N ASP A 58 8.62 23.95 -21.67
CA ASP A 58 7.87 23.96 -22.93
C ASP A 58 7.85 22.59 -23.63
N ASP A 59 8.70 21.64 -23.21
CA ASP A 59 8.70 20.29 -23.75
C ASP A 59 7.77 19.37 -22.95
N PRO A 60 6.62 18.94 -23.52
CA PRO A 60 5.65 18.13 -22.81
C PRO A 60 6.18 16.73 -22.48
N ARG A 61 7.28 16.31 -23.12
CA ARG A 61 7.97 15.05 -22.82
C ARG A 61 8.63 15.06 -21.43
N ASN A 62 8.93 16.23 -20.90
CA ASN A 62 9.61 16.39 -19.60
C ASN A 62 8.63 16.57 -18.41
N TRP A 63 7.33 16.72 -18.66
CA TRP A 63 6.32 16.85 -17.60
C TRP A 63 6.22 15.61 -16.70
N GLY A 64 6.71 14.47 -17.19
CA GLY A 64 6.76 13.22 -16.46
C GLY A 64 5.57 12.31 -16.76
N VAL A 65 5.83 11.01 -16.79
CA VAL A 65 4.85 9.99 -17.24
C VAL A 65 3.59 9.98 -16.37
N GLN A 66 3.75 10.11 -15.05
CA GLN A 66 2.61 10.08 -14.14
C GLN A 66 1.69 11.28 -14.36
N PHE A 67 2.27 12.46 -14.60
CA PHE A 67 1.53 13.67 -14.91
C PHE A 67 0.71 13.51 -16.20
N ILE A 68 1.33 13.00 -17.26
CA ILE A 68 0.66 12.72 -18.55
C ILE A 68 -0.47 11.70 -18.38
N LYS A 69 -0.27 10.65 -17.58
CA LYS A 69 -1.31 9.65 -17.29
C LYS A 69 -2.49 10.23 -16.53
N ASP A 70 -2.24 11.09 -15.55
CA ASP A 70 -3.31 11.71 -14.78
C ASP A 70 -4.07 12.75 -15.63
N LEU A 71 -3.40 13.48 -16.53
CA LEU A 71 -4.07 14.33 -17.54
C LEU A 71 -4.95 13.52 -18.49
N MET A 72 -4.48 12.35 -18.96
CA MET A 72 -5.29 11.43 -19.78
C MET A 72 -6.52 10.91 -19.03
N ALA A 73 -6.43 10.69 -17.71
CA ALA A 73 -7.57 10.30 -16.91
C ALA A 73 -8.58 11.45 -16.78
N ILE A 74 -8.10 12.66 -16.51
CA ILE A 74 -8.92 13.87 -16.43
C ILE A 74 -9.64 14.13 -17.76
N SER A 75 -8.95 14.00 -18.90
CA SER A 75 -9.56 14.24 -20.20
C SER A 75 -10.72 13.28 -20.48
N ARG A 76 -10.63 12.04 -20.01
CA ARG A 76 -11.72 11.05 -20.09
C ARG A 76 -12.89 11.40 -19.16
N LEU A 77 -12.61 11.84 -17.93
CA LEU A 77 -13.63 12.20 -16.95
C LEU A 77 -14.42 13.44 -17.37
N LYS A 78 -13.73 14.45 -17.93
CA LYS A 78 -14.32 15.72 -18.38
C LYS A 78 -14.67 15.75 -19.87
N LYS A 79 -14.54 14.62 -20.57
CA LYS A 79 -14.84 14.48 -22.01
C LYS A 79 -14.10 15.51 -22.88
N GLY A 80 -12.88 15.88 -22.49
CA GLY A 80 -12.05 16.83 -23.23
C GLY A 80 -12.38 18.30 -23.05
N ASP A 81 -13.20 18.69 -22.08
CA ASP A 81 -13.51 20.10 -21.81
C ASP A 81 -12.29 20.84 -21.22
N LEU A 82 -11.54 21.50 -22.09
CA LEU A 82 -10.30 22.20 -21.75
C LEU A 82 -10.55 23.44 -20.90
N ALA A 83 -11.62 24.19 -21.17
CA ALA A 83 -11.88 25.47 -20.53
C ALA A 83 -12.18 25.30 -19.03
N THR A 84 -13.02 24.31 -18.68
CA THR A 84 -13.33 24.02 -17.28
C THR A 84 -12.12 23.45 -16.54
N PHE A 85 -11.35 22.57 -17.19
CA PHE A 85 -10.11 22.06 -16.63
C PHE A 85 -9.09 23.17 -16.32
N GLN A 86 -8.87 24.10 -17.27
CA GLN A 86 -7.94 25.21 -17.06
C GLN A 86 -8.41 26.12 -15.92
N ALA A 87 -9.71 26.45 -15.86
CA ALA A 87 -10.27 27.26 -14.77
C ALA A 87 -10.09 26.61 -13.39
N ASP A 88 -10.37 25.30 -13.28
CA ASP A 88 -10.17 24.55 -12.05
C ASP A 88 -8.68 24.47 -11.65
N LEU A 89 -7.79 24.34 -12.64
CA LEU A 89 -6.35 24.35 -12.42
C LEU A 89 -5.84 25.71 -11.92
N TYR A 90 -6.35 26.82 -12.46
CA TYR A 90 -6.07 28.16 -11.95
C TYR A 90 -6.53 28.31 -10.50
N ALA A 91 -7.75 27.83 -10.18
CA ALA A 91 -8.28 27.90 -8.83
C ALA A 91 -7.39 27.15 -7.83
N LYS A 92 -6.87 25.98 -8.22
CA LYS A 92 -5.89 25.24 -7.42
C LYS A 92 -4.55 25.97 -7.30
N CYS A 93 -4.04 26.52 -8.41
CA CYS A 93 -2.78 27.28 -8.42
C CYS A 93 -2.82 28.53 -7.53
N ALA A 94 -3.95 29.22 -7.47
CA ALA A 94 -4.13 30.39 -6.63
C ALA A 94 -3.98 30.08 -5.13
N LEU A 95 -4.31 28.86 -4.67
CA LEU A 95 -4.19 28.47 -3.26
C LEU A 95 -2.74 28.44 -2.76
N HIS A 96 -1.78 28.15 -3.64
CA HIS A 96 -0.36 28.05 -3.29
C HIS A 96 0.52 29.14 -3.90
N GLU A 97 -0.08 30.19 -4.47
CA GLU A 97 0.60 31.35 -5.05
C GLU A 97 1.62 31.96 -4.06
N SER A 98 1.31 31.93 -2.76
CA SER A 98 2.22 32.36 -1.67
C SER A 98 3.57 31.64 -1.66
N LYS A 99 3.65 30.43 -2.22
CA LYS A 99 4.86 29.61 -2.27
C LYS A 99 5.42 29.49 -3.68
N HIS A 100 4.60 29.09 -4.66
CA HIS A 100 4.99 28.89 -6.06
C HIS A 100 3.79 29.20 -6.99
N PRO A 101 3.95 29.94 -8.10
CA PRO A 101 2.83 30.29 -9.00
C PRO A 101 2.50 29.22 -10.06
N TRP A 102 3.20 28.07 -10.07
CA TRP A 102 3.04 27.03 -11.09
C TRP A 102 2.35 25.78 -10.56
N CYS A 103 1.77 25.01 -11.49
CA CYS A 103 1.09 23.75 -11.23
C CYS A 103 2.08 22.66 -10.80
N ARG A 104 1.62 21.77 -9.91
CA ARG A 104 2.35 20.60 -9.43
C ARG A 104 1.61 19.33 -9.81
N LEU A 105 2.33 18.21 -9.75
CA LEU A 105 1.73 16.89 -9.87
C LEU A 105 0.62 16.65 -8.83
N ASN A 106 0.75 17.22 -7.62
CA ASN A 106 -0.26 17.08 -6.59
C ASN A 106 -1.57 17.78 -6.96
N ASP A 107 -1.50 18.95 -7.60
CA ASP A 107 -2.69 19.72 -7.97
C ASP A 107 -3.51 18.97 -9.03
N ILE A 108 -2.82 18.35 -10.02
CA ILE A 108 -3.45 17.48 -11.01
C ILE A 108 -4.06 16.23 -10.36
N ARG A 109 -3.39 15.64 -9.36
CA ARG A 109 -3.92 14.50 -8.63
C ARG A 109 -5.18 14.86 -7.86
N GLU A 110 -5.19 15.99 -7.18
CA GLU A 110 -6.37 16.47 -6.46
C GLU A 110 -7.53 16.73 -7.42
N LEU A 111 -7.28 17.38 -8.56
CA LEU A 111 -8.32 17.60 -9.57
C LEU A 111 -8.88 16.28 -10.11
N LYS A 112 -8.01 15.31 -10.37
CA LYS A 112 -8.42 13.96 -10.77
C LYS A 112 -9.31 13.32 -9.71
N ASP A 113 -8.87 13.31 -8.45
CA ASP A 113 -9.64 12.73 -7.33
C ASP A 113 -11.00 13.43 -7.15
N GLU A 114 -11.04 14.75 -7.35
CA GLU A 114 -12.26 15.56 -7.31
C GLU A 114 -13.24 15.25 -8.45
N TYR A 115 -12.72 14.89 -9.63
CA TYR A 115 -13.54 14.50 -10.78
C TYR A 115 -13.98 13.03 -10.73
N GLU A 116 -13.17 12.14 -10.14
CA GLU A 116 -13.55 10.75 -9.89
C GLU A 116 -14.61 10.64 -8.77
N HIS A 117 -14.58 11.57 -7.81
CA HIS A 117 -15.48 11.59 -6.66
C HIS A 117 -16.20 12.93 -6.49
N PRO A 118 -17.10 13.32 -7.42
CA PRO A 118 -17.85 14.57 -7.30
C PRO A 118 -18.70 14.62 -6.02
N GLU A 119 -19.11 13.46 -5.48
CA GLU A 119 -19.88 13.33 -4.24
C GLU A 119 -19.12 13.85 -3.00
N ARG A 120 -17.78 13.85 -3.01
CA ARG A 120 -16.99 14.34 -1.87
C ARG A 120 -16.98 15.87 -1.76
N LYS A 121 -17.17 16.60 -2.87
CA LYS A 121 -17.25 18.08 -2.86
C LYS A 121 -18.53 18.60 -2.20
N ASN A 122 -19.61 17.81 -2.20
CA ASN A 122 -20.90 18.20 -1.64
C ASN A 122 -21.05 17.90 -0.14
N GLN A 123 -20.03 17.34 0.53
CA GLN A 123 -19.91 17.46 1.98
C GLN A 123 -19.39 18.87 2.29
N VAL A 124 -20.25 19.85 1.99
CA VAL A 124 -20.10 21.21 2.47
C VAL A 124 -20.06 21.12 4.00
N GLU A 125 -18.91 21.47 4.55
CA GLU A 125 -18.76 21.90 5.92
C GLU A 125 -19.75 23.08 6.10
N VAL A 126 -20.97 22.77 6.54
CA VAL A 126 -21.96 23.77 6.94
C VAL A 126 -21.40 24.41 8.20
N VAL A 127 -20.55 25.41 8.02
CA VAL A 127 -20.29 26.41 9.04
C VAL A 127 -21.57 27.24 9.11
N GLU A 128 -22.50 26.79 9.94
CA GLU A 128 -23.66 27.60 10.29
C GLU A 128 -23.18 28.92 10.89
N PRO A 129 -23.60 30.08 10.35
CA PRO A 129 -23.38 31.34 11.03
C PRO A 129 -24.18 31.34 12.34
N SER A 130 -23.47 31.47 13.44
CA SER A 130 -24.00 31.69 14.77
C SER A 130 -25.00 32.86 14.76
N SER A 131 -26.29 32.56 14.82
CA SER A 131 -27.33 33.49 15.24
C SER A 131 -28.11 32.87 16.40
N SER A 132 -27.84 33.43 17.57
CA SER A 132 -28.51 33.34 18.87
C SER A 132 -29.96 32.83 18.91
N SER A 133 -30.19 31.84 19.79
CA SER A 133 -31.34 31.75 20.73
C SER A 133 -31.11 30.51 21.61
N SER A 134 -30.63 30.63 22.85
CA SER A 134 -31.46 30.60 24.09
C SER A 134 -32.50 29.48 24.04
N THR A 135 -32.42 28.37 24.78
CA THR A 135 -32.45 28.25 26.25
C THR A 135 -32.27 26.77 26.67
N ASP A 136 -31.53 26.55 27.77
CA ASP A 136 -31.69 25.50 28.79
C ASP A 136 -31.02 24.11 28.65
N SER A 137 -30.67 23.59 29.83
CA SER A 137 -30.29 22.21 30.19
C SER A 137 -28.80 21.90 30.40
N TYR A 138 -28.25 22.47 31.48
CA TYR A 138 -27.74 21.73 32.65
C TYR A 138 -27.14 20.34 32.38
N PHE A 139 -25.80 20.23 32.30
CA PHE A 139 -25.00 19.19 32.94
C PHE A 139 -23.49 19.50 32.87
N GLU A 140 -22.90 19.66 34.06
CA GLU A 140 -21.49 19.50 34.44
C GLU A 140 -20.38 20.32 33.76
N GLU A 141 -20.03 21.39 34.47
CA GLU A 141 -18.72 21.99 34.67
C GLU A 141 -17.55 20.96 34.75
N LEU A 142 -16.96 20.63 33.60
CA LEU A 142 -15.55 20.23 33.49
C LEU A 142 -14.77 21.43 32.96
N VAL A 143 -14.42 22.33 33.87
CA VAL A 143 -13.44 23.41 33.60
C VAL A 143 -12.09 22.74 33.37
N GLU A 144 -11.68 22.65 32.10
CA GLU A 144 -10.32 22.29 31.73
C GLU A 144 -9.37 23.38 32.29
N PRO A 145 -8.36 23.04 33.11
CA PRO A 145 -7.37 24.01 33.56
C PRO A 145 -6.53 24.51 32.38
N ASP A 146 -6.29 25.83 32.33
CA ASP A 146 -5.51 26.51 31.30
C ASP A 146 -4.16 25.82 31.04
N GLU A 147 -4.02 25.21 29.86
CA GLU A 147 -2.77 24.60 29.43
C GLU A 147 -1.73 25.69 29.08
N VAL A 148 -0.55 25.54 29.67
CA VAL A 148 0.60 26.42 29.46
C VAL A 148 0.98 26.47 27.98
N LYS A 149 1.14 27.69 27.47
CA LYS A 149 1.49 28.04 26.09
C LYS A 149 2.73 27.27 25.61
N GLY A 150 2.55 26.21 24.80
CA GLY A 150 3.67 25.51 24.14
C GLY A 150 3.46 24.06 23.66
N ALA A 151 2.35 23.40 23.97
CA ALA A 151 2.15 22.00 23.57
C ALA A 151 1.48 21.87 22.18
N LYS A 152 2.14 21.17 21.25
CA LYS A 152 1.62 20.84 19.92
C LYS A 152 0.38 19.94 20.03
N ARG A 153 -0.79 20.51 19.76
CA ARG A 153 -2.05 19.78 19.51
C ARG A 153 -1.88 18.80 18.34
N ARG A 154 -1.88 17.49 18.62
CA ARG A 154 -2.24 16.46 17.64
C ARG A 154 -3.76 16.34 17.64
N ARG A 155 -4.41 16.90 16.61
CA ARG A 155 -5.84 16.69 16.34
C ARG A 155 -6.07 15.29 15.74
N GLY A 156 -7.19 14.68 16.13
CA GLY A 156 -7.75 13.43 15.61
C GLY A 156 -7.61 12.31 16.64
N GLY A 157 -8.51 12.17 17.60
CA GLY A 157 -9.94 11.95 17.38
C GLY A 157 -10.17 10.44 17.48
N ALA A 158 -10.56 9.99 18.67
CA ALA A 158 -10.72 8.59 19.03
C ALA A 158 -11.83 7.94 18.18
N HIS A 159 -11.42 7.19 17.16
CA HIS A 159 -12.23 6.11 16.63
C HIS A 159 -11.85 4.85 17.39
N GLU A 160 -12.83 4.24 18.06
CA GLU A 160 -12.74 2.91 18.63
C GLU A 160 -12.39 1.92 17.51
N VAL A 161 -11.12 1.58 17.39
CA VAL A 161 -10.62 0.56 16.47
C VAL A 161 -10.18 -0.62 17.31
N TYR A 162 -10.93 -1.71 17.20
CA TYR A 162 -10.59 -3.03 17.72
C TYR A 162 -9.10 -3.33 17.56
N GLU A 163 -8.50 -3.83 18.63
CA GLU A 163 -7.07 -4.06 18.85
C GLU A 163 -6.39 -4.91 17.75
N ALA A 164 -6.04 -4.30 16.62
CA ALA A 164 -5.05 -4.84 15.72
C ALA A 164 -3.67 -4.42 16.24
N ARG A 165 -2.92 -5.35 16.85
CA ARG A 165 -1.53 -5.13 17.28
C ARG A 165 -0.73 -4.49 16.15
N ILE A 166 -0.41 -3.21 16.28
CA ILE A 166 0.48 -2.49 15.39
C ILE A 166 1.88 -3.08 15.56
N MET A 167 2.22 -4.05 14.73
CA MET A 167 3.62 -4.45 14.56
C MET A 167 4.36 -3.24 14.02
N LYS A 168 5.21 -2.63 14.85
CA LYS A 168 6.14 -1.57 14.45
C LYS A 168 6.91 -2.08 13.22
N LYS A 169 6.74 -1.42 12.07
CA LYS A 169 7.52 -1.71 10.86
C LYS A 169 9.00 -1.56 11.21
N ARG A 170 9.70 -2.68 11.39
CA ARG A 170 11.17 -2.69 11.46
C ARG A 170 11.68 -2.20 10.13
N HIS A 171 12.32 -1.03 10.11
CA HIS A 171 13.04 -0.54 8.94
C HIS A 171 14.03 -1.62 8.50
N LYS A 172 13.78 -2.24 7.34
CA LYS A 172 14.74 -3.16 6.72
C LYS A 172 15.99 -2.33 6.39
N HIS A 173 17.07 -2.55 7.13
CA HIS A 173 18.38 -1.98 6.82
C HIS A 173 18.80 -2.44 5.42
N LYS A 174 19.05 -1.50 4.52
CA LYS A 174 19.60 -1.81 3.18
C LYS A 174 20.93 -2.56 3.38
N PRO A 175 21.20 -3.64 2.61
CA PRO A 175 22.47 -4.36 2.72
C PRO A 175 23.63 -3.40 2.40
N ALA A 176 24.59 -3.32 3.32
CA ALA A 176 25.77 -2.48 3.16
C ALA A 176 26.57 -2.92 1.92
N ARG A 177 26.92 -1.97 1.04
CA ARG A 177 27.74 -2.21 -0.15
C ARG A 177 29.10 -2.82 0.23
N LEU A 178 29.49 -3.89 -0.47
CA LEU A 178 30.82 -4.48 -0.42
C LEU A 178 31.88 -3.42 -0.80
N ARG A 179 32.94 -3.31 -0.01
CA ARG A 179 34.07 -2.42 -0.32
C ARG A 179 35.25 -3.26 -0.83
N ARG A 180 35.98 -2.72 -1.81
CA ARG A 180 37.26 -3.31 -2.25
C ARG A 180 38.30 -3.06 -1.17
N VAL A 181 39.06 -4.10 -0.84
CA VAL A 181 40.22 -4.04 0.05
C VAL A 181 41.47 -4.01 -0.82
N ASP A 182 42.53 -3.36 -0.33
CA ASP A 182 43.78 -3.14 -1.10
C ASP A 182 44.47 -4.44 -1.55
N ALA A 183 44.16 -5.57 -0.90
CA ALA A 183 44.60 -6.91 -1.28
C ALA A 183 43.78 -7.54 -2.44
N GLY A 184 42.92 -6.78 -3.12
CA GLY A 184 42.18 -7.22 -4.30
C GLY A 184 40.87 -7.99 -4.04
N GLY A 185 40.41 -8.07 -2.79
CA GLY A 185 39.14 -8.74 -2.42
C GLY A 185 37.99 -7.78 -2.14
N PHE A 186 36.76 -8.29 -2.12
CA PHE A 186 35.59 -7.56 -1.62
C PHE A 186 35.23 -8.04 -0.21
N GLN A 187 35.25 -7.14 0.77
CA GLN A 187 34.93 -7.47 2.15
C GLN A 187 33.66 -6.74 2.61
N ARG A 188 32.77 -7.46 3.31
CA ARG A 188 31.60 -6.88 3.95
C ARG A 188 32.05 -6.14 5.21
N HIS A 189 31.51 -4.94 5.43
CA HIS A 189 31.77 -4.20 6.65
C HIS A 189 31.06 -4.89 7.82
N ASP A 190 31.81 -5.68 8.58
CA ASP A 190 31.33 -6.31 9.80
C ASP A 190 31.58 -5.37 11.00
N PRO A 191 30.54 -4.73 11.56
CA PRO A 191 30.71 -3.86 12.73
C PRO A 191 31.23 -4.61 13.97
N ALA A 192 31.09 -5.95 14.03
CA ALA A 192 31.62 -6.75 15.13
C ALA A 192 33.16 -6.90 15.08
N ALA A 193 33.77 -6.79 13.90
CA ALA A 193 35.22 -6.88 13.74
C ALA A 193 35.97 -5.72 14.41
N LYS A 194 35.42 -4.50 14.35
CA LYS A 194 35.97 -3.31 15.04
C LYS A 194 35.96 -3.45 16.56
N LYS A 195 35.02 -4.22 17.13
CA LYS A 195 34.93 -4.43 18.58
C LYS A 195 35.99 -5.43 19.08
N ARG A 196 36.43 -6.37 18.23
CA ARG A 196 37.51 -7.33 18.56
C ARG A 196 38.90 -6.69 18.57
N GLN A 197 39.18 -5.74 17.67
CA GLN A 197 40.49 -5.06 17.64
C GLN A 197 40.73 -4.10 18.82
N ARG A 198 39.68 -3.62 19.50
CA ARG A 198 39.82 -2.82 20.73
C ARG A 198 40.08 -3.66 21.98
N ALA A 199 39.86 -4.97 21.94
CA ALA A 199 40.00 -5.86 23.09
C ALA A 199 41.39 -6.53 23.20
N SER A 200 42.32 -6.24 22.28
CA SER A 200 43.65 -6.88 22.25
C SER A 200 44.76 -6.12 22.98
N ASN A 201 44.45 -5.02 23.70
CA ASN A 201 45.46 -4.20 24.39
C ASN A 201 45.42 -4.28 25.92
N THR A 202 44.81 -5.32 26.50
CA THR A 202 44.87 -5.58 27.95
C THR A 202 45.54 -6.92 28.22
N PRO A 203 46.66 -6.97 28.97
CA PRO A 203 47.27 -8.23 29.39
C PRO A 203 46.47 -8.79 30.57
N ASN A 204 46.16 -10.09 30.51
CA ASN A 204 45.63 -10.95 31.58
C ASN A 204 44.38 -10.46 32.34
N ASP A 205 43.28 -11.19 32.20
CA ASP A 205 42.77 -11.91 33.37
C ASP A 205 41.93 -13.11 32.98
N ALA A 206 42.15 -14.21 33.68
CA ALA A 206 41.45 -15.46 33.52
C ALA A 206 39.98 -15.30 33.93
N ARG A 207 39.04 -15.65 33.05
CA ARG A 207 37.70 -16.08 33.48
C ARG A 207 36.89 -16.77 32.37
N ARG A 208 36.81 -18.09 32.54
CA ARG A 208 35.68 -19.01 32.30
C ARG A 208 35.06 -19.05 30.91
N MET A 209 35.42 -20.15 30.24
CA MET A 209 34.57 -20.87 29.30
C MET A 209 33.20 -21.20 29.91
N VAL A 210 32.13 -20.93 29.17
CA VAL A 210 30.86 -21.66 29.28
C VAL A 210 30.39 -21.99 27.87
N ASN A 211 30.06 -23.26 27.72
CA ASN A 211 29.92 -24.03 26.50
C ASN A 211 28.83 -23.53 25.53
N ARG A 212 29.23 -23.53 24.24
CA ARG A 212 28.34 -23.61 23.08
C ARG A 212 27.63 -24.97 23.06
N SER A 213 26.32 -24.98 22.88
CA SER A 213 25.61 -26.17 22.38
C SER A 213 25.36 -26.00 20.87
N SER A 214 26.25 -26.59 20.06
CA SER A 214 26.01 -26.86 18.65
C SER A 214 25.06 -28.05 18.52
N ARG A 215 23.89 -27.85 17.91
CA ARG A 215 22.97 -28.93 17.56
C ARG A 215 23.24 -29.31 16.09
N PRO A 216 23.70 -30.54 15.78
CA PRO A 216 23.82 -31.00 14.41
C PRO A 216 22.44 -31.33 13.84
N VAL A 217 22.21 -30.94 12.58
CA VAL A 217 21.09 -31.38 11.76
C VAL A 217 21.50 -32.73 11.17
N LEU A 218 20.70 -33.77 11.42
CA LEU A 218 20.82 -35.07 10.79
C LEU A 218 20.32 -34.96 9.36
N THR A 219 21.21 -35.26 8.42
CA THR A 219 20.93 -35.70 7.06
C THR A 219 20.51 -37.17 7.10
N ASP A 220 19.33 -37.49 6.59
CA ASP A 220 18.95 -38.83 6.17
C ASP A 220 18.88 -38.80 4.63
N GLU A 221 19.82 -39.52 4.03
CA GLU A 221 19.76 -40.05 2.66
C GLU A 221 19.26 -41.51 2.75
N ASP A 222 18.89 -42.09 1.59
CA ASP A 222 18.38 -43.45 1.34
C ASP A 222 16.84 -43.57 1.45
N ASP A 223 16.12 -44.25 0.57
CA ASP A 223 16.29 -44.77 -0.78
C ASP A 223 14.89 -45.32 -1.15
N ASP A 224 14.55 -45.23 -2.43
CA ASP A 224 13.75 -46.15 -3.24
C ASP A 224 12.39 -46.76 -2.81
N ASP A 225 11.49 -46.72 -3.81
CA ASP A 225 10.54 -47.76 -4.23
C ASP A 225 9.19 -47.99 -3.50
N ASP A 226 8.14 -47.58 -4.22
CA ASP A 226 7.11 -48.46 -4.82
C ASP A 226 5.77 -48.76 -4.08
N ILE A 227 4.71 -48.72 -4.90
CA ILE A 227 3.37 -49.35 -4.83
C ILE A 227 2.46 -49.30 -3.57
N SER A 228 1.37 -48.55 -3.73
CA SER A 228 -0.04 -48.99 -3.59
C SER A 228 -0.67 -49.32 -2.21
N SER A 229 -1.95 -48.95 -2.11
CA SER A 229 -3.03 -49.60 -1.32
C SER A 229 -3.40 -49.02 0.06
N VAL A 230 -4.58 -48.40 0.07
CA VAL A 230 -5.56 -48.23 1.18
C VAL A 230 -5.91 -49.57 1.88
N PRO A 231 -6.76 -49.60 2.93
CA PRO A 231 -6.93 -48.75 4.11
C PRO A 231 -6.98 -49.62 5.41
N SER A 232 -6.76 -49.09 6.63
CA SER A 232 -7.33 -49.76 7.81
C SER A 232 -7.38 -48.92 9.09
N ALA A 233 -8.52 -49.04 9.77
CA ALA A 233 -8.80 -48.51 11.09
C ALA A 233 -8.22 -49.42 12.19
N ARG A 234 -7.59 -48.82 13.21
CA ARG A 234 -7.70 -49.24 14.62
C ARG A 234 -6.93 -48.30 15.54
N ALA A 235 -7.67 -47.70 16.47
CA ALA A 235 -7.13 -47.13 17.72
C ALA A 235 -6.60 -48.27 18.63
N PRO A 236 -5.77 -47.93 19.64
CA PRO A 236 -6.38 -47.69 20.95
C PRO A 236 -5.82 -46.48 21.73
N SER A 237 -6.77 -45.87 22.44
CA SER A 237 -6.68 -44.98 23.60
C SER A 237 -5.56 -45.32 24.61
N LEU A 238 -5.04 -44.31 25.32
CA LEU A 238 -5.17 -44.21 26.80
C LEU A 238 -4.61 -42.89 27.36
N LEU A 239 -5.50 -42.20 28.08
CA LEU A 239 -5.31 -41.22 29.16
C LEU A 239 -5.39 -39.72 28.85
N ALA A 240 -6.17 -39.10 29.74
CA ALA A 240 -6.85 -37.83 29.62
C ALA A 240 -6.25 -36.82 30.59
N HIS A 241 -6.13 -35.57 30.14
CA HIS A 241 -6.06 -34.42 31.02
C HIS A 241 -7.22 -33.48 30.71
N SER A 242 -7.99 -33.20 31.76
CA SER A 242 -9.16 -32.33 31.80
C SER A 242 -8.73 -30.89 32.06
N ALA A 243 -9.24 -29.95 31.24
CA ALA A 243 -9.64 -28.55 31.53
C ALA A 243 -9.31 -27.60 30.36
N PRO A 244 -9.94 -26.40 30.26
CA PRO A 244 -11.36 -26.08 30.35
C PRO A 244 -11.88 -25.46 29.03
N ALA A 245 -13.20 -25.40 28.89
CA ALA A 245 -13.90 -24.89 27.72
C ALA A 245 -13.82 -23.36 27.60
N PHE A 246 -13.03 -22.87 26.65
CA PHE A 246 -13.30 -21.61 25.95
C PHE A 246 -12.99 -21.78 24.47
N SER A 247 -13.97 -21.38 23.66
CA SER A 247 -14.02 -21.47 22.20
C SER A 247 -12.78 -20.86 21.54
N LEU A 248 -11.85 -21.71 21.10
CA LEU A 248 -10.77 -21.35 20.18
C LEU A 248 -11.21 -21.78 18.78
N SER A 249 -11.62 -20.81 17.98
CA SER A 249 -11.80 -20.99 16.55
C SER A 249 -10.48 -21.49 15.93
N PRO A 250 -10.48 -22.45 14.98
CA PRO A 250 -9.25 -22.91 14.33
C PRO A 250 -8.61 -21.75 13.58
N GLY A 251 -7.51 -21.22 14.13
CA GLY A 251 -6.70 -20.21 13.46
C GLY A 251 -6.19 -20.75 12.13
N PRO A 252 -6.07 -19.92 11.08
CA PRO A 252 -5.61 -20.36 9.78
C PRO A 252 -4.19 -20.90 9.94
N ARG A 253 -4.01 -22.19 9.62
CA ARG A 253 -2.67 -22.76 9.43
C ARG A 253 -1.96 -21.86 8.43
N ALA A 254 -0.81 -21.32 8.84
CA ALA A 254 0.03 -20.52 7.97
C ALA A 254 0.24 -21.30 6.67
N GLY A 255 -0.37 -20.78 5.60
CA GLY A 255 -0.23 -21.35 4.27
C GLY A 255 1.25 -21.42 3.97
N SER A 256 1.68 -22.63 3.64
CA SER A 256 2.95 -22.92 2.98
C SER A 256 3.27 -21.76 2.03
N THR A 257 4.32 -21.01 2.33
CA THR A 257 4.90 -20.11 1.33
C THR A 257 5.25 -21.02 0.16
N CYS A 258 4.65 -20.76 -1.01
CA CYS A 258 5.07 -21.38 -2.27
C CYS A 258 6.57 -21.12 -2.42
N GLU A 259 7.40 -22.05 -1.93
CA GLU A 259 8.72 -22.27 -2.44
C GLU A 259 8.49 -22.56 -3.92
N VAL A 260 8.94 -21.64 -4.76
CA VAL A 260 9.07 -21.92 -6.18
C VAL A 260 10.15 -23.00 -6.22
N ASP A 261 9.70 -24.25 -6.28
CA ASP A 261 10.57 -25.38 -6.48
C ASP A 261 11.39 -25.06 -7.72
N ALA A 262 12.69 -24.81 -7.53
CA ALA A 262 13.66 -24.70 -8.60
C ALA A 262 13.97 -26.11 -9.13
N SER A 263 12.94 -26.94 -9.30
CA SER A 263 13.06 -28.25 -9.92
C SER A 263 13.51 -28.04 -11.36
N SER A 264 14.40 -28.91 -11.82
CA SER A 264 15.01 -28.91 -13.16
C SER A 264 14.01 -29.24 -14.28
N GLU A 265 12.73 -29.01 -14.06
CA GLU A 265 11.66 -29.28 -15.00
C GLU A 265 11.65 -28.26 -16.14
N SER A 266 11.24 -28.71 -17.33
CA SER A 266 11.16 -27.83 -18.49
C SER A 266 10.16 -26.69 -18.23
N LEU A 267 10.48 -25.48 -18.67
CA LEU A 267 9.65 -24.28 -18.48
C LEU A 267 8.20 -24.45 -18.97
N ALA A 268 7.96 -25.35 -19.92
CA ALA A 268 6.62 -25.69 -20.40
C ALA A 268 5.77 -26.39 -19.32
N VAL A 269 6.38 -27.30 -18.53
CA VAL A 269 5.70 -28.01 -17.44
C VAL A 269 5.40 -27.05 -16.29
N GLN A 270 6.35 -26.18 -15.93
CA GLN A 270 6.13 -25.15 -14.91
C GLN A 270 4.99 -24.19 -15.29
N LYS A 271 4.90 -23.81 -16.57
CA LYS A 271 3.79 -22.98 -17.07
C LYS A 271 2.45 -23.69 -16.95
N LEU A 272 2.37 -24.96 -17.36
CA LEU A 272 1.13 -25.74 -17.26
C LEU A 272 0.72 -25.95 -15.79
N GLN A 273 1.68 -26.17 -14.89
CA GLN A 273 1.40 -26.30 -13.46
C GLN A 273 0.85 -24.99 -12.89
N ALA A 274 1.45 -23.85 -13.23
CA ALA A 274 0.95 -22.54 -12.80
C ALA A 274 -0.46 -22.25 -13.33
N GLU A 275 -0.75 -22.64 -14.59
CA GLU A 275 -2.10 -22.50 -15.17
C GLU A 275 -3.13 -23.40 -14.45
N LEU A 276 -2.75 -24.64 -14.08
CA LEU A 276 -3.60 -25.52 -13.28
C LEU A 276 -3.87 -24.93 -11.89
N ASP A 277 -2.86 -24.40 -11.21
CA ASP A 277 -3.00 -23.81 -9.88
C ASP A 277 -3.96 -22.61 -9.90
N VAL A 278 -3.89 -21.78 -10.95
CA VAL A 278 -4.82 -20.65 -11.16
C VAL A 278 -6.23 -21.16 -11.38
N ALA A 279 -6.43 -22.16 -12.26
CA ALA A 279 -7.74 -22.72 -12.54
C ALA A 279 -8.38 -23.34 -11.29
N GLU A 280 -7.59 -24.02 -10.45
CA GLU A 280 -8.08 -24.56 -9.18
C GLU A 280 -8.46 -23.48 -8.18
N ALA A 281 -7.67 -22.42 -8.09
CA ALA A 281 -7.96 -21.29 -7.22
C ALA A 281 -9.26 -20.58 -7.63
N GLU A 282 -9.46 -20.39 -8.94
CA GLU A 282 -10.70 -19.82 -9.49
C GLU A 282 -11.91 -20.70 -9.22
N LEU A 283 -11.78 -22.02 -9.39
CA LEU A 283 -12.85 -22.97 -9.08
C LEU A 283 -13.22 -22.95 -7.58
N LYS A 284 -12.23 -22.88 -6.69
CA LYS A 284 -12.45 -22.74 -5.25
C LYS A 284 -13.15 -21.41 -4.92
N ALA A 285 -12.74 -20.31 -5.54
CA ALA A 285 -13.37 -19.00 -5.37
C ALA A 285 -14.83 -19.00 -5.86
N ALA A 286 -15.11 -19.63 -7.01
CA ALA A 286 -16.46 -19.77 -7.56
C ALA A 286 -17.38 -20.57 -6.62
N ARG A 287 -16.89 -21.66 -6.04
CA ARG A 287 -17.64 -22.47 -5.05
C ARG A 287 -17.98 -21.67 -3.80
N LEU A 288 -17.03 -20.90 -3.26
CA LEU A 288 -17.26 -20.04 -2.09
C LEU A 288 -18.28 -18.93 -2.40
N LYS A 289 -18.19 -18.32 -3.59
CA LYS A 289 -19.17 -17.31 -4.04
C LYS A 289 -20.58 -17.91 -4.13
N TYR A 290 -20.71 -19.12 -4.67
CA TYR A 290 -21.99 -19.81 -4.74
C TYR A 290 -22.58 -20.10 -3.35
N GLN A 291 -21.77 -20.61 -2.42
CA GLN A 291 -22.21 -20.85 -1.03
C GLN A 291 -22.66 -19.56 -0.34
N TYR A 292 -21.95 -18.45 -0.56
CA TYR A 292 -22.32 -17.15 -0.01
C TYR A 292 -23.67 -16.67 -0.55
N ILE A 293 -23.90 -16.78 -1.86
CA ILE A 293 -25.18 -16.41 -2.48
C ILE A 293 -26.32 -17.26 -1.90
N GLN A 294 -26.13 -18.57 -1.80
CA GLN A 294 -27.12 -19.48 -1.23
C GLN A 294 -27.44 -19.15 0.24
N ALA A 295 -26.42 -18.85 1.05
CA ALA A 295 -26.61 -18.44 2.44
C ALA A 295 -27.35 -17.09 2.55
N LYS A 296 -27.06 -16.15 1.66
CA LYS A 296 -27.75 -14.86 1.58
C LYS A 296 -29.23 -15.03 1.23
N GLU A 297 -29.55 -15.84 0.22
CA GLU A 297 -30.93 -16.14 -0.17
C GLU A 297 -31.72 -16.82 0.97
N GLN A 298 -31.09 -17.74 1.70
CA GLN A 298 -31.72 -18.37 2.87
C GLN A 298 -31.96 -17.38 4.01
N ALA A 299 -31.06 -16.43 4.24
CA ALA A 299 -31.23 -15.39 5.25
C ALA A 299 -32.37 -14.44 4.88
N GLU A 300 -32.46 -14.02 3.61
CA GLU A 300 -33.56 -13.19 3.09
C GLU A 300 -34.90 -13.93 3.17
N ALA A 301 -34.96 -15.21 2.81
CA ALA A 301 -36.18 -16.02 2.94
C ALA A 301 -36.65 -16.16 4.40
N ARG A 302 -35.71 -16.29 5.35
CA ARG A 302 -36.03 -16.31 6.78
C ARG A 302 -36.53 -14.96 7.30
N GLN A 303 -36.00 -13.85 6.80
CA GLN A 303 -36.51 -12.52 7.15
C GLN A 303 -37.94 -12.31 6.65
N MET A 304 -38.25 -12.78 5.44
CA MET A 304 -39.58 -12.63 4.84
C MET A 304 -40.65 -13.55 5.47
N HIS A 305 -40.25 -14.68 6.06
CA HIS A 305 -41.18 -15.65 6.69
C HIS A 305 -41.10 -15.72 8.23
N GLY A 306 -40.20 -14.95 8.86
CA GLY A 306 -39.88 -15.07 10.29
C GLY A 306 -40.58 -14.09 11.24
N ASP A 307 -41.35 -13.11 10.75
CA ASP A 307 -42.03 -12.09 11.58
C ASP A 307 -43.55 -12.31 11.72
N GLY A 308 -43.98 -13.58 11.64
CA GLY A 308 -45.41 -13.93 11.56
C GLY A 308 -45.80 -15.10 12.43
N GLY A 309 -45.58 -15.05 13.74
CA GLY A 309 -46.25 -16.00 14.63
C GLY A 309 -45.58 -16.25 15.98
N ALA A 310 -45.62 -15.28 16.88
CA ALA A 310 -45.70 -15.60 18.30
C ALA A 310 -47.20 -15.64 18.68
N PRO A 311 -47.82 -16.81 18.92
CA PRO A 311 -49.16 -16.86 19.49
C PRO A 311 -49.09 -16.27 20.90
N ARG A 312 -49.77 -15.13 21.11
CA ARG A 312 -50.10 -14.65 22.44
C ARG A 312 -51.16 -15.58 23.04
N ASP A 313 -50.69 -16.70 23.58
CA ASP A 313 -51.39 -17.40 24.63
C ASP A 313 -50.95 -16.80 25.97
N ALA A 314 -51.82 -16.02 26.61
CA ALA A 314 -51.85 -15.85 28.06
C ALA A 314 -53.09 -15.07 28.50
N LEU A 315 -54.05 -15.84 29.05
CA LEU A 315 -54.90 -15.58 30.22
C LEU A 315 -55.84 -14.36 30.22
#